data_AF-A0A3A8EZ88-F1
#
_entry.id   AF-A0A3A8EZ88-F1
#
_cell.length_a   1.000
_cell.length_b   1.000
_cell.length_c   1.000
_cell.angle_alpha   90.00
_cell.angle_beta   90.00
_cell.angle_gamma   90.00
#
_symmetry.space_group_name_H-M   'P 1'
#
loop_
_entity.id
_entity.type
_entity.pdbx_description
1 polymer ?
#
loop_
_entity_poly.entity_id
_entity_poly.type
_entity_poly.pdbx_seq_one_letter_code
_entity_poly.pdbx_strand_id
1 'polypeptide(L)'
;MNFKTFLLLGGVGFGLHGCTSINGLTSESFNQYTSPQEVIDKKNINDKNSSTKEYVYYWGPQQGDKEIQSLLPKQYLSRFCAAKGGKFSQVQKSSMSLVKDIWSKKLLNTYSSVKQGIGGYQCKQSDGQQWYVSIEPISERKLDHTETRVVHLQTKLVSLDELKKLYAKTNTLPAVQEKKPTVNNAKNTASSKAPPPVKVVEEKRPVLPPVEEEKPPVEKVVLSPQLQQMQLYASARKDLGRGQNQINACNNAERAYGYGRLRGASGINVYAESGILVAKCLTSIPSYSRRFSNPQDRAKRILQNLSTNQNHAVAKYMLKQMK
;
A
#
# COMPACT_ATOMS: atom_id res chain seq x y z
N MET A 1 60.16 10.71 44.46
CA MET A 1 59.12 9.74 43.99
C MET A 1 57.77 10.41 44.23
N ASN A 2 56.86 10.68 43.29
CA ASN A 2 56.51 10.08 41.98
C ASN A 2 55.62 8.82 42.05
N PHE A 3 54.30 9.04 42.06
CA PHE A 3 53.22 8.17 41.52
C PHE A 3 52.01 9.10 41.26
N LYS A 4 51.80 9.58 40.03
CA LYS A 4 51.06 8.96 38.91
C LYS A 4 49.52 8.89 39.10
N THR A 5 48.87 9.89 38.51
CA THR A 5 47.74 9.77 37.56
C THR A 5 46.55 8.87 37.88
N PHE A 6 45.40 9.49 38.19
CA PHE A 6 44.07 9.10 37.71
C PHE A 6 43.35 10.38 37.22
N LEU A 7 43.38 10.66 35.91
CA LEU A 7 42.39 10.29 34.90
C LEU A 7 41.09 11.11 34.93
N LEU A 8 41.12 12.20 34.15
CA LEU A 8 39.96 12.84 33.54
C LEU A 8 39.20 11.85 32.63
N LEU A 9 37.99 11.48 33.02
CA LEU A 9 36.93 10.87 32.20
C LEU A 9 35.61 11.21 32.91
N GLY A 10 34.53 11.63 32.27
CA GLY A 10 34.32 11.90 30.85
C GLY A 10 32.86 12.30 30.67
N GLY A 11 32.57 13.59 30.82
CA GLY A 11 31.21 14.15 30.71
C GLY A 11 30.69 14.18 29.27
N VAL A 12 30.60 13.01 28.64
CA VAL A 12 29.93 12.86 27.35
C VAL A 12 28.44 13.07 27.59
N GLY A 13 27.97 14.28 27.33
CA GLY A 13 26.56 14.62 27.44
C GLY A 13 25.73 13.62 26.63
N PHE A 14 24.67 13.10 27.26
CA PHE A 14 23.69 12.27 26.56
C PHE A 14 23.09 13.09 25.43
N GLY A 15 23.57 12.83 24.21
CA GLY A 15 22.95 13.30 22.98
C GLY A 15 21.58 12.67 22.87
N LEU A 16 20.58 13.32 23.47
CA LEU A 16 19.18 13.13 23.12
C LEU A 16 19.11 13.27 21.60
N HIS A 17 18.80 12.18 20.90
CA HIS A 17 18.53 12.23 19.46
C HIS A 17 17.30 13.11 19.27
N GLY A 18 17.57 14.38 18.97
CA GLY A 18 16.59 15.44 19.02
C GLY A 18 15.41 15.16 18.10
N CYS A 19 14.25 15.66 18.51
CA CYS A 19 13.10 15.75 17.63
C CYS A 19 13.52 16.40 16.30
N THR A 20 13.28 15.72 15.18
CA THR A 20 13.39 16.35 13.85
C THR A 20 12.31 17.43 13.75
N SER A 21 12.64 18.65 14.13
CA SER A 21 11.82 19.84 13.89
C SER A 21 11.59 19.97 12.38
N ILE A 22 10.32 20.18 11.98
CA ILE A 22 9.91 20.03 10.57
C ILE A 22 10.20 21.31 9.76
N ASN A 23 11.32 21.99 10.05
CA ASN A 23 11.85 23.09 9.23
C ASN A 23 12.20 22.64 7.78
N GLY A 24 12.20 21.33 7.50
CA GLY A 24 12.33 20.78 6.14
C GLY A 24 11.06 20.81 5.28
N LEU A 25 9.88 21.12 5.83
CA LEU A 25 8.64 21.16 5.05
C LEU A 25 8.54 22.31 4.04
N THR A 26 9.43 23.30 4.10
CA THR A 26 9.45 24.46 3.20
C THR A 26 10.65 24.46 2.25
N SER A 27 11.85 24.13 2.73
CA SER A 27 13.10 24.21 1.95
C SER A 27 13.39 23.00 1.05
N GLU A 28 12.89 21.81 1.40
CA GLU A 28 13.34 20.60 0.73
C GLU A 28 12.72 20.42 -0.66
N SER A 29 13.56 20.21 -1.68
CA SER A 29 13.10 19.92 -3.04
C SER A 29 12.60 18.48 -3.18
N PHE A 30 11.41 18.33 -3.79
CA PHE A 30 10.82 17.02 -4.10
C PHE A 30 11.19 16.51 -5.51
N ASN A 31 11.97 17.27 -6.29
CA ASN A 31 12.40 16.89 -7.63
C ASN A 31 13.26 15.62 -7.65
N GLN A 32 14.04 15.41 -6.57
CA GLN A 32 14.93 14.26 -6.35
C GLN A 32 14.21 12.90 -6.29
N TYR A 33 12.89 12.88 -6.04
CA TYR A 33 12.12 11.64 -6.02
C TYR A 33 11.65 11.29 -7.44
N THR A 34 11.73 10.01 -7.79
CA THR A 34 11.35 9.46 -9.09
C THR A 34 9.89 9.01 -9.12
N SER A 35 9.33 8.60 -7.99
CA SER A 35 7.98 8.04 -7.88
C SER A 35 7.31 8.40 -6.55
N PRO A 36 5.97 8.39 -6.46
CA PRO A 36 5.28 8.64 -5.19
C PRO A 36 5.51 7.50 -4.17
N GLN A 37 5.88 6.29 -4.60
CA GLN A 37 6.27 5.22 -3.69
C GLN A 37 7.62 5.52 -3.03
N GLU A 38 8.57 6.07 -3.79
CA GLU A 38 9.85 6.51 -3.24
C GLU A 38 9.68 7.62 -2.19
N VAL A 39 8.68 8.50 -2.36
CA VAL A 39 8.30 9.49 -1.34
C VAL A 39 7.75 8.80 -0.09
N ILE A 40 6.83 7.83 -0.24
CA ILE A 40 6.28 7.06 0.88
C ILE A 40 7.42 6.38 1.67
N ASP A 41 8.36 5.74 0.98
CA ASP A 41 9.47 5.01 1.57
C ASP A 41 10.50 5.95 2.22
N LYS A 42 11.02 6.94 1.47
CA LYS A 42 12.09 7.84 1.96
C LYS A 42 11.61 8.86 3.00
N LYS A 43 10.34 9.28 2.97
CA LYS A 43 9.74 10.11 4.04
C LYS A 43 9.24 9.30 5.22
N ASN A 44 9.32 7.96 5.18
CA ASN A 44 8.75 7.07 6.18
C ASN A 44 7.27 7.44 6.45
N ILE A 45 6.48 7.57 5.38
CA ILE A 45 5.04 7.90 5.47
C ILE A 45 4.28 6.70 6.08
N ASN A 46 4.73 5.50 5.75
CA ASN A 46 4.46 4.30 6.55
C ASN A 46 5.75 3.91 7.28
N ASP A 47 5.65 3.14 8.35
CA ASP A 47 6.82 2.58 9.01
C ASP A 47 7.50 1.55 8.11
N LYS A 48 8.84 1.43 8.21
CA LYS A 48 9.67 0.62 7.28
C LYS A 48 9.27 -0.85 7.15
N ASN A 49 8.51 -1.37 8.12
CA ASN A 49 8.05 -2.76 8.19
C ASN A 49 6.50 -2.88 8.22
N SER A 50 5.76 -1.80 7.95
CA SER A 50 4.28 -1.77 7.94
C SER A 50 3.75 -1.01 6.71
N SER A 51 2.47 -1.23 6.40
CA SER A 51 1.72 -0.36 5.47
C SER A 51 1.10 0.86 6.18
N THR A 52 1.50 1.11 7.42
CA THR A 52 0.85 2.04 8.35
C THR A 52 1.89 2.81 9.17
N LYS A 53 1.49 3.94 9.76
CA LYS A 53 2.26 4.67 10.78
C LYS A 53 1.37 5.51 11.68
N GLU A 54 1.79 5.73 12.92
CA GLU A 54 1.11 6.63 13.86
C GLU A 54 1.48 8.10 13.62
N TYR A 55 0.47 8.96 13.64
CA TYR A 55 0.60 10.41 13.47
C TYR A 55 -0.14 11.14 14.59
N VAL A 56 0.51 12.08 15.25
CA VAL A 56 -0.16 12.93 16.24
C VAL A 56 -1.16 13.84 15.54
N TYR A 57 -2.42 13.81 15.99
CA TYR A 57 -3.48 14.70 15.49
C TYR A 57 -3.98 15.70 16.54
N TYR A 58 -3.63 15.49 17.80
CA TYR A 58 -3.97 16.33 18.95
C TYR A 58 -2.92 16.13 20.05
N TRP A 59 -2.40 17.23 20.61
CA TRP A 59 -1.31 17.21 21.61
C TRP A 59 -1.79 17.38 23.07
N GLY A 60 -3.06 17.71 23.29
CA GLY A 60 -3.59 18.15 24.58
C GLY A 60 -3.70 19.68 24.67
N PRO A 61 -4.45 20.21 25.66
CA PRO A 61 -4.74 21.64 25.76
C PRO A 61 -3.51 22.49 26.07
N GLN A 62 -2.51 21.93 26.77
CA GLN A 62 -1.27 22.62 27.16
C GLN A 62 -0.20 22.66 26.04
N GLN A 63 -0.46 22.04 24.88
CA GLN A 63 0.53 21.87 23.82
C GLN A 63 -0.06 22.20 22.43
N GLY A 64 -1.05 23.09 22.38
CA GLY A 64 -1.81 23.43 21.16
C GLY A 64 -0.96 23.96 20.01
N ASP A 65 0.15 24.64 20.29
CA ASP A 65 1.04 25.24 19.29
C ASP A 65 1.94 24.22 18.56
N LYS A 66 1.96 22.96 19.01
CA LYS A 66 2.75 21.91 18.34
C LYS A 66 2.09 21.48 17.03
N GLU A 67 2.90 21.36 15.98
CA GLU A 67 2.43 20.98 14.66
C GLU A 67 1.67 19.64 14.65
N ILE A 68 0.53 19.62 13.97
CA ILE A 68 -0.29 18.43 13.79
C ILE A 68 0.25 17.59 12.62
N GLN A 69 0.65 16.36 12.93
CA GLN A 69 1.35 15.47 12.02
C GLN A 69 0.43 14.67 11.10
N SER A 70 -0.87 14.56 11.39
CA SER A 70 -1.83 13.78 10.58
C SER A 70 -2.01 14.28 9.14
N LEU A 71 -1.52 15.48 8.83
CA LEU A 71 -1.50 16.04 7.47
C LEU A 71 -0.23 15.68 6.66
N LEU A 72 0.84 15.20 7.31
CA LEU A 72 2.13 14.94 6.66
C LEU A 72 2.05 14.01 5.43
N PRO A 73 1.29 12.89 5.45
CA PRO A 73 1.17 12.02 4.27
C PRO A 73 0.65 12.78 3.04
N LYS A 74 -0.42 13.55 3.24
CA LYS A 74 -1.04 14.40 2.21
C LYS A 74 -0.09 15.50 1.75
N GLN A 75 0.57 16.20 2.68
CA GLN A 75 1.47 17.31 2.36
C GLN A 75 2.67 16.85 1.51
N TYR A 76 3.36 15.77 1.91
CA TYR A 76 4.50 15.25 1.15
C TYR A 76 4.11 14.79 -0.26
N LEU A 77 2.99 14.07 -0.40
CA LEU A 77 2.51 13.62 -1.70
C LEU A 77 1.99 14.76 -2.59
N SER A 78 1.39 15.80 -1.98
CA SER A 78 1.02 17.04 -2.67
C SER A 78 2.24 17.82 -3.16
N ARG A 79 3.29 17.95 -2.33
CA ARG A 79 4.56 18.61 -2.72
C ARG A 79 5.27 17.82 -3.83
N PHE A 80 5.27 16.50 -3.76
CA PHE A 80 5.77 15.66 -4.86
C PHE A 80 5.00 15.87 -6.16
N CYS A 81 3.67 15.86 -6.10
CA CYS A 81 2.84 16.10 -7.28
C CYS A 81 3.14 17.47 -7.91
N ALA A 82 3.17 18.55 -7.11
CA ALA A 82 3.48 19.90 -7.56
C ALA A 82 4.90 20.03 -8.14
N ALA A 83 5.89 19.38 -7.53
CA ALA A 83 7.27 19.34 -8.01
C ALA A 83 7.41 18.68 -9.41
N LYS A 84 6.47 17.80 -9.78
CA LYS A 84 6.36 17.22 -11.13
C LYS A 84 5.34 17.95 -12.03
N GLY A 85 5.11 19.24 -11.78
CA GLY A 85 4.17 20.08 -12.56
C GLY A 85 2.70 19.67 -12.41
N GLY A 86 2.36 18.85 -11.42
CA GLY A 86 1.04 18.25 -11.27
C GLY A 86 0.13 18.90 -10.24
N LYS A 87 -1.18 18.68 -10.42
CA LYS A 87 -2.23 19.09 -9.48
C LYS A 87 -2.65 17.90 -8.61
N PHE A 88 -2.50 18.06 -7.29
CA PHE A 88 -2.96 17.10 -6.30
C PHE A 88 -4.36 17.48 -5.81
N SER A 89 -5.33 16.58 -5.92
CA SER A 89 -6.71 16.83 -5.53
C SER A 89 -7.34 15.63 -4.82
N GLN A 90 -8.14 15.90 -3.78
CA GLN A 90 -8.99 14.88 -3.17
C GLN A 90 -10.12 14.53 -4.15
N VAL A 91 -10.26 13.25 -4.47
CA VAL A 91 -11.30 12.72 -5.36
C VAL A 91 -12.32 11.84 -4.63
N GLN A 92 -11.97 11.36 -3.43
CA GLN A 92 -12.87 10.62 -2.55
C GLN A 92 -12.67 11.03 -1.08
N LYS A 93 -13.76 11.17 -0.34
CA LYS A 93 -13.73 11.40 1.11
C LYS A 93 -13.67 10.06 1.83
N SER A 94 -12.79 9.94 2.82
CA SER A 94 -12.77 8.77 3.70
C SER A 94 -14.10 8.62 4.42
N SER A 95 -14.65 7.40 4.43
CA SER A 95 -15.74 7.00 5.30
C SER A 95 -15.24 6.42 6.63
N MET A 96 -13.92 6.40 6.86
CA MET A 96 -13.23 5.72 7.96
C MET A 96 -13.71 4.26 8.10
N SER A 97 -13.75 3.52 6.98
CA SER A 97 -14.25 2.14 6.94
C SER A 97 -13.31 1.13 7.59
N LEU A 98 -12.01 1.44 7.67
CA LEU A 98 -11.01 0.59 8.32
C LEU A 98 -10.94 0.78 9.85
N VAL A 99 -11.50 1.87 10.38
CA VAL A 99 -11.61 2.12 11.83
C VAL A 99 -12.74 1.27 12.40
N LYS A 100 -12.36 0.19 13.11
CA LYS A 100 -13.31 -0.75 13.71
C LYS A 100 -14.08 -0.19 14.90
N ASP A 101 -13.44 0.65 15.71
CA ASP A 101 -14.08 1.26 16.88
C ASP A 101 -14.93 2.47 16.49
N ILE A 102 -16.20 2.43 16.90
CA ILE A 102 -17.20 3.46 16.61
C ILE A 102 -16.86 4.76 17.34
N TRP A 103 -16.29 4.70 18.55
CA TRP A 103 -15.90 5.89 19.31
C TRP A 103 -14.71 6.62 18.67
N SER A 104 -13.66 5.88 18.33
CA SER A 104 -12.52 6.35 17.53
C SER A 104 -12.99 7.02 16.25
N LYS A 105 -13.93 6.38 15.52
CA LYS A 105 -14.51 6.93 14.28
C LYS A 105 -15.30 8.22 14.51
N LYS A 106 -16.09 8.33 15.58
CA LYS A 106 -16.79 9.57 15.95
C LYS A 106 -15.78 10.67 16.32
N LEU A 107 -14.76 10.32 17.12
CA LEU A 107 -13.73 11.25 17.60
C LEU A 107 -12.90 11.81 16.45
N LEU A 108 -12.34 10.95 15.58
CA LEU A 108 -11.57 11.39 14.40
C LEU A 108 -12.38 12.30 13.47
N ASN A 109 -13.72 12.17 13.44
CA ASN A 109 -14.60 13.04 12.66
C ASN A 109 -14.82 14.43 13.27
N THR A 110 -14.45 14.70 14.52
CA THR A 110 -14.52 16.08 15.06
C THR A 110 -13.34 16.91 14.54
N TYR A 111 -12.12 16.34 14.53
CA TYR A 111 -10.88 17.03 14.16
C TYR A 111 -10.76 17.35 12.66
N SER A 112 -10.62 18.65 12.35
CA SER A 112 -10.43 19.13 10.98
C SER A 112 -9.12 18.63 10.35
N SER A 113 -8.04 18.58 11.13
CA SER A 113 -6.72 18.08 10.71
C SER A 113 -6.76 16.64 10.19
N VAL A 114 -7.50 15.76 10.85
CA VAL A 114 -7.72 14.38 10.38
C VAL A 114 -8.56 14.38 9.11
N LYS A 115 -9.75 14.99 9.15
CA LYS A 115 -10.68 15.04 7.99
C LYS A 115 -10.05 15.59 6.71
N GLN A 116 -9.15 16.55 6.84
CA GLN A 116 -8.44 17.14 5.69
C GLN A 116 -7.30 16.26 5.17
N GLY A 117 -6.71 15.39 5.99
CA GLY A 117 -5.57 14.53 5.64
C GLY A 117 -5.93 13.19 5.01
N ILE A 118 -7.14 12.69 5.26
CA ILE A 118 -7.58 11.35 4.87
C ILE A 118 -8.51 11.32 3.64
N GLY A 119 -8.52 10.19 2.94
CA GLY A 119 -9.36 9.89 1.79
C GLY A 119 -8.55 9.47 0.56
N GLY A 120 -9.23 9.45 -0.57
CA GLY A 120 -8.66 9.11 -1.87
C GLY A 120 -8.23 10.36 -2.61
N TYR A 121 -6.98 10.41 -3.03
CA TYR A 121 -6.38 11.53 -3.75
C TYR A 121 -5.88 11.10 -5.13
N GLN A 122 -5.84 12.06 -6.03
CA GLN A 122 -5.28 11.94 -7.37
C GLN A 122 -4.21 13.01 -7.57
N CYS A 123 -3.11 12.63 -8.21
CA CYS A 123 -2.23 13.57 -8.89
C CYS A 123 -2.47 13.45 -10.40
N LYS A 124 -2.60 14.60 -11.09
CA LYS A 124 -2.51 14.69 -12.55
C LYS A 124 -1.30 15.57 -12.89
N GLN A 125 -0.31 15.02 -13.58
CA GLN A 125 0.90 15.71 -14.01
C GLN A 125 0.70 16.33 -15.40
N SER A 126 1.51 17.34 -15.73
CA SER A 126 1.42 18.10 -16.97
C SER A 126 1.78 17.28 -18.23
N ASP A 127 2.50 16.18 -18.06
CA ASP A 127 2.87 15.21 -19.11
C ASP A 127 1.78 14.14 -19.35
N GLY A 128 0.62 14.25 -18.71
CA GLY A 128 -0.48 13.29 -18.78
C GLY A 128 -0.33 12.08 -17.85
N GLN A 129 0.77 11.95 -17.09
CA GLN A 129 0.86 10.94 -16.06
C GLN A 129 -0.13 11.22 -14.92
N GLN A 130 -0.70 10.16 -14.36
CA GLN A 130 -1.58 10.25 -13.20
C GLN A 130 -1.40 9.05 -12.27
N TRP A 131 -1.58 9.29 -10.98
CA TRP A 131 -1.54 8.26 -9.95
C TRP A 131 -2.53 8.59 -8.84
N TYR A 132 -2.98 7.55 -8.14
CA TYR A 132 -3.94 7.65 -7.05
C TYR A 132 -3.35 7.08 -5.77
N VAL A 133 -3.73 7.67 -4.65
CA VAL A 133 -3.30 7.26 -3.32
C VAL A 133 -4.48 7.27 -2.36
N SER A 134 -4.57 6.23 -1.54
CA SER A 134 -5.50 6.11 -0.42
C SER A 134 -4.75 6.45 0.87
N ILE A 135 -5.29 7.39 1.66
CA ILE A 135 -4.77 7.73 3.00
C ILE A 135 -5.90 7.48 3.99
N GLU A 136 -5.90 6.33 4.67
CA GLU A 136 -7.04 5.88 5.49
C GLU A 136 -6.64 5.64 6.96
N PRO A 137 -7.45 6.08 7.94
CA PRO A 137 -7.24 5.72 9.33
C PRO A 137 -7.70 4.30 9.60
N ILE A 138 -6.91 3.55 10.38
CA ILE A 138 -7.22 2.17 10.80
C ILE A 138 -7.54 2.11 12.30
N SER A 139 -6.89 2.94 13.11
CA SER A 139 -7.16 3.05 14.54
C SER A 139 -6.81 4.44 15.08
N GLU A 140 -7.30 4.72 16.28
CA GLU A 140 -6.98 5.89 17.08
C GLU A 140 -6.55 5.41 18.47
N ARG A 141 -5.65 6.13 19.13
CA ARG A 141 -5.41 5.95 20.57
C ARG A 141 -4.83 7.21 21.21
N LYS A 142 -5.11 7.37 22.51
CA LYS A 142 -4.34 8.22 23.41
C LYS A 142 -2.98 7.56 23.70
N LEU A 143 -1.91 8.36 23.82
CA LEU A 143 -0.60 7.88 24.26
C LEU A 143 -0.58 7.84 25.80
N ASP A 144 -0.09 6.74 26.37
CA ASP A 144 -0.09 6.50 27.81
C ASP A 144 0.59 7.64 28.58
N HIS A 145 0.00 8.00 29.73
CA HIS A 145 0.45 9.09 30.60
C HIS A 145 0.50 10.50 29.96
N THR A 146 -0.15 10.73 28.82
CA THR A 146 -0.24 12.06 28.18
C THR A 146 -1.64 12.37 27.64
N GLU A 147 -1.96 13.64 27.38
CA GLU A 147 -3.15 14.04 26.60
C GLU A 147 -2.96 13.95 25.08
N THR A 148 -1.79 13.50 24.61
CA THR A 148 -1.51 13.36 23.18
C THR A 148 -2.26 12.18 22.58
N ARG A 149 -2.84 12.38 21.39
CA ARG A 149 -3.59 11.36 20.66
C ARG A 149 -3.05 11.18 19.25
N VAL A 150 -2.95 9.92 18.84
CA VAL A 150 -2.40 9.50 17.55
C VAL A 150 -3.45 8.77 16.73
N VAL A 151 -3.40 9.00 15.42
CA VAL A 151 -4.18 8.28 14.42
C VAL A 151 -3.22 7.39 13.64
N HIS A 152 -3.56 6.11 13.51
CA HIS A 152 -2.79 5.15 12.76
C HIS A 152 -3.25 5.18 11.31
N LEU A 153 -2.47 5.81 10.43
CA LEU A 153 -2.80 6.01 9.01
C LEU A 153 -2.12 4.94 8.15
N GLN A 154 -2.85 4.41 7.17
CA GLN A 154 -2.32 3.65 6.04
C GLN A 154 -2.26 4.54 4.81
N THR A 155 -1.07 4.69 4.23
CA THR A 155 -0.90 5.33 2.92
C THR A 155 -0.56 4.28 1.87
N LYS A 156 -1.43 4.10 0.86
CA LYS A 156 -1.25 3.09 -0.18
C LYS A 156 -1.49 3.68 -1.57
N LEU A 157 -0.54 3.49 -2.49
CA LEU A 157 -0.81 3.70 -3.92
C LEU A 157 -1.83 2.68 -4.43
N VAL A 158 -2.76 3.15 -5.23
CA VAL A 158 -3.89 2.34 -5.74
C VAL A 158 -4.15 2.64 -7.21
N SER A 159 -4.64 1.65 -7.92
CA SER A 159 -5.28 1.83 -9.22
C SER A 159 -6.60 2.61 -9.08
N LEU A 160 -7.10 3.16 -10.18
CA LEU A 160 -8.42 3.82 -10.21
C LEU A 160 -9.54 2.85 -9.79
N ASP A 161 -9.45 1.57 -10.14
CA ASP A 161 -10.49 0.59 -9.82
C ASP A 161 -10.39 0.07 -8.38
N GLU A 162 -9.20 -0.04 -7.80
CA GLU A 162 -9.07 -0.19 -6.34
C GLU A 162 -9.65 1.02 -5.60
N LEU A 163 -9.39 2.24 -6.06
CA LEU A 163 -9.94 3.45 -5.47
C LEU A 163 -11.48 3.43 -5.53
N LYS A 164 -12.07 3.14 -6.70
CA LYS A 164 -13.52 2.96 -6.85
C LYS A 164 -14.07 1.88 -5.92
N LYS A 165 -13.37 0.76 -5.73
CA LYS A 165 -13.78 -0.33 -4.82
C LYS A 165 -13.70 0.07 -3.35
N LEU A 166 -12.66 0.80 -2.93
CA LEU A 166 -12.48 1.28 -1.56
C LEU A 166 -13.57 2.27 -1.13
N TYR A 167 -14.00 3.14 -2.06
CA TYR A 167 -15.03 4.14 -1.83
C TYR A 167 -16.37 3.78 -2.49
N ALA A 168 -16.54 2.54 -2.94
CA ALA A 168 -17.83 2.03 -3.37
C ALA A 168 -18.76 2.09 -2.16
N LYS A 169 -19.75 2.99 -2.21
CA LYS A 169 -20.84 2.94 -1.25
C LYS A 169 -21.47 1.57 -1.38
N THR A 170 -21.48 0.79 -0.30
CA THR A 170 -22.40 -0.33 -0.15
C THR A 170 -23.81 0.27 -0.10
N ASN A 171 -24.35 0.52 -1.29
CA ASN A 171 -25.77 0.67 -1.49
C ASN A 171 -26.40 -0.71 -1.23
N THR A 172 -26.52 -1.09 0.04
CA THR A 172 -27.68 -1.87 0.48
C THR A 172 -28.89 -0.97 0.30
N LEU A 173 -29.31 -0.83 -0.95
CA LEU A 173 -30.66 -0.43 -1.28
C LEU A 173 -31.58 -1.42 -0.55
N PRO A 174 -32.61 -0.98 0.18
CA PRO A 174 -33.72 -1.87 0.47
C PRO A 174 -34.23 -2.39 -0.88
N ALA A 175 -34.57 -3.68 -0.93
CA ALA A 175 -34.95 -4.33 -2.18
C ALA A 175 -36.04 -3.50 -2.89
N VAL A 176 -35.69 -2.92 -4.04
CA VAL A 176 -36.67 -2.27 -4.91
C VAL A 176 -37.52 -3.39 -5.47
N GLN A 177 -38.68 -3.60 -4.84
CA GLN A 177 -39.68 -4.54 -5.32
C GLN A 177 -40.01 -4.21 -6.77
N GLU A 178 -39.97 -5.22 -7.63
CA GLU A 178 -40.39 -5.13 -9.01
C GLU A 178 -41.85 -4.69 -9.09
N LYS A 179 -42.11 -3.41 -9.33
CA LYS A 179 -43.41 -2.97 -9.84
C LYS A 179 -43.43 -3.21 -11.34
N LYS A 180 -43.91 -4.40 -11.71
CA LYS A 180 -44.40 -4.72 -13.05
C LYS A 180 -45.25 -3.55 -13.58
N PRO A 181 -45.09 -3.13 -14.84
CA PRO A 181 -46.05 -2.25 -15.47
C PRO A 181 -47.36 -3.02 -15.72
N THR A 182 -48.38 -2.75 -14.91
CA THR A 182 -49.73 -3.30 -15.13
C THR A 182 -50.35 -2.60 -16.33
N VAL A 183 -50.50 -3.34 -17.43
CA VAL A 183 -51.26 -2.91 -18.61
C VAL A 183 -52.73 -2.80 -18.24
N ASN A 184 -53.36 -1.66 -18.52
CA ASN A 184 -54.82 -1.52 -18.54
C ASN A 184 -55.29 -1.21 -19.97
N ASN A 185 -56.22 -2.02 -20.46
CA ASN A 185 -56.77 -1.97 -21.82
C ASN A 185 -57.69 -0.76 -22.04
N ALA A 186 -57.61 -0.18 -23.24
CA ALA A 186 -58.74 0.51 -23.88
C ALA A 186 -58.75 0.23 -25.39
N LYS A 187 -59.85 -0.34 -25.87
CA LYS A 187 -60.14 -0.72 -27.28
C LYS A 187 -59.93 0.42 -28.28
N ASN A 188 -59.45 0.08 -29.48
CA ASN A 188 -60.18 0.15 -30.77
C ASN A 188 -59.23 -0.17 -31.95
N THR A 189 -59.37 -1.29 -32.65
CA THR A 189 -60.20 -1.58 -33.86
C THR A 189 -59.39 -1.55 -35.17
N ALA A 190 -59.45 -2.66 -35.89
CA ALA A 190 -58.95 -2.99 -37.24
C ALA A 190 -58.50 -1.85 -38.22
N SER A 191 -57.44 -2.08 -39.00
CA SER A 191 -57.58 -2.77 -40.31
C SER A 191 -56.26 -3.01 -41.09
N SER A 192 -56.31 -4.05 -41.92
CA SER A 192 -55.39 -4.61 -42.93
C SER A 192 -54.40 -3.72 -43.72
N LYS A 193 -53.17 -4.25 -43.98
CA LYS A 193 -52.76 -4.85 -45.28
C LYS A 193 -51.35 -5.48 -45.24
N ALA A 194 -51.07 -6.42 -46.14
CA ALA A 194 -49.81 -7.18 -46.28
C ALA A 194 -49.31 -7.17 -47.76
N PRO A 195 -48.38 -8.03 -48.23
CA PRO A 195 -46.95 -7.77 -48.53
C PRO A 195 -46.64 -8.01 -50.05
N PRO A 196 -45.51 -8.59 -50.57
CA PRO A 196 -44.07 -8.70 -50.18
C PRO A 196 -43.17 -8.02 -51.29
N PRO A 197 -42.14 -8.59 -51.99
CA PRO A 197 -41.02 -9.53 -51.66
C PRO A 197 -39.58 -9.13 -52.15
N VAL A 198 -38.54 -9.52 -51.36
CA VAL A 198 -37.28 -10.25 -51.72
C VAL A 198 -36.43 -9.91 -52.98
N LYS A 199 -35.10 -9.74 -52.79
CA LYS A 199 -34.03 -10.48 -53.52
C LYS A 199 -32.63 -10.41 -52.88
N VAL A 200 -31.80 -11.41 -53.20
CA VAL A 200 -30.49 -11.81 -52.60
C VAL A 200 -29.42 -11.88 -53.72
N VAL A 201 -28.11 -11.88 -53.39
CA VAL A 201 -27.01 -12.71 -53.97
C VAL A 201 -25.60 -12.13 -53.64
N GLU A 202 -24.57 -12.94 -53.85
CA GLU A 202 -23.31 -13.07 -53.09
C GLU A 202 -22.03 -12.71 -53.89
N GLU A 203 -20.90 -12.60 -53.15
CA GLU A 203 -19.51 -12.94 -53.52
C GLU A 203 -18.72 -12.21 -54.66
N LYS A 204 -17.53 -11.66 -54.30
CA LYS A 204 -16.22 -11.93 -54.99
C LYS A 204 -14.99 -11.32 -54.28
N ARG A 205 -13.90 -12.10 -54.19
CA ARG A 205 -12.49 -11.65 -53.92
C ARG A 205 -11.78 -11.28 -55.23
N PRO A 206 -10.71 -10.45 -55.19
CA PRO A 206 -9.36 -11.01 -55.44
C PRO A 206 -8.15 -10.34 -54.72
N VAL A 207 -7.20 -11.20 -54.29
CA VAL A 207 -5.70 -11.14 -54.35
C VAL A 207 -4.88 -9.90 -53.84
N LEU A 208 -3.81 -10.19 -53.05
CA LEU A 208 -2.74 -9.36 -52.44
C LEU A 208 -1.54 -9.10 -53.40
N PRO A 209 -0.51 -8.21 -53.19
CA PRO A 209 0.29 -7.96 -51.94
C PRO A 209 0.89 -6.51 -51.79
N PRO A 210 1.98 -6.20 -51.02
CA PRO A 210 2.51 -6.71 -49.73
C PRO A 210 2.75 -5.64 -48.62
N VAL A 211 2.81 -6.10 -47.35
CA VAL A 211 3.59 -5.58 -46.18
C VAL A 211 3.54 -4.08 -45.78
N GLU A 212 2.95 -3.82 -44.59
CA GLU A 212 3.69 -3.23 -43.45
C GLU A 212 3.08 -3.78 -42.13
N GLU A 213 3.91 -4.20 -41.16
CA GLU A 213 3.44 -4.75 -39.88
C GLU A 213 3.04 -3.63 -38.90
N GLU A 214 1.74 -3.36 -38.77
CA GLU A 214 1.24 -2.63 -37.61
C GLU A 214 1.49 -3.44 -36.33
N LYS A 215 2.53 -3.05 -35.57
CA LYS A 215 2.76 -3.55 -34.22
C LYS A 215 1.54 -3.20 -33.35
N PRO A 216 0.86 -4.18 -32.73
CA PRO A 216 -0.23 -3.87 -31.81
C PRO A 216 0.29 -3.01 -30.65
N PRO A 217 -0.49 -2.03 -30.16
CA PRO A 217 -0.05 -1.12 -29.11
C PRO A 217 0.30 -1.92 -27.85
N VAL A 218 1.46 -1.63 -27.26
CA VAL A 218 1.98 -2.35 -26.09
C VAL A 218 1.00 -2.18 -24.91
N GLU A 219 0.23 -3.23 -24.67
CA GLU A 219 -0.66 -3.34 -23.53
C GLU A 219 0.15 -3.18 -22.26
N LYS A 220 -0.20 -2.19 -21.43
CA LYS A 220 0.46 -1.97 -20.14
C LYS A 220 0.08 -3.12 -19.22
N VAL A 221 0.91 -4.17 -19.21
CA VAL A 221 0.75 -5.35 -18.36
C VAL A 221 0.73 -4.91 -16.88
N VAL A 222 -0.48 -4.74 -16.35
CA VAL A 222 -0.70 -4.54 -14.91
C VAL A 222 -0.39 -5.87 -14.24
N LEU A 223 0.88 -6.04 -13.85
CA LEU A 223 1.37 -7.26 -13.19
C LEU A 223 0.47 -7.57 -12.00
N SER A 224 -0.21 -8.72 -12.04
CA SER A 224 -1.11 -9.13 -10.97
C SER A 224 -0.37 -9.25 -9.63
N PRO A 225 -1.03 -9.10 -8.47
CA PRO A 225 -0.38 -9.28 -7.17
C PRO A 225 0.33 -10.64 -7.04
N GLN A 226 -0.22 -11.69 -7.66
CA GLN A 226 0.39 -13.02 -7.77
C GLN A 226 1.73 -12.98 -8.55
N LEU A 227 1.74 -12.30 -9.70
CA LEU A 227 2.92 -12.16 -10.54
C LEU A 227 3.98 -11.27 -9.87
N GLN A 228 3.58 -10.20 -9.18
CA GLN A 228 4.47 -9.37 -8.37
C GLN A 228 5.08 -10.15 -7.20
N GLN A 229 4.27 -10.91 -6.46
CA GLN A 229 4.74 -11.79 -5.38
C GLN A 229 5.76 -12.82 -5.92
N MET A 230 5.47 -13.44 -7.07
CA MET A 230 6.35 -14.42 -7.71
C MET A 230 7.66 -13.78 -8.18
N GLN A 231 7.64 -12.58 -8.78
CA GLN A 231 8.85 -11.86 -9.20
C GLN A 231 9.75 -11.46 -8.01
N LEU A 232 9.15 -10.96 -6.93
CA LEU A 232 9.86 -10.63 -5.69
C LEU A 232 10.50 -11.87 -5.07
N TYR A 233 9.76 -12.99 -4.98
CA TYR A 233 10.31 -14.26 -4.52
C TYR A 233 11.43 -14.80 -5.41
N ALA A 234 11.25 -14.79 -6.74
CA ALA A 234 12.22 -15.30 -7.69
C ALA A 234 13.54 -14.49 -7.66
N SER A 235 13.45 -13.16 -7.61
CA SER A 235 14.62 -12.28 -7.45
C SER A 235 15.32 -12.52 -6.11
N ALA A 236 14.57 -12.60 -5.00
CA ALA A 236 15.12 -12.89 -3.68
C ALA A 236 15.85 -14.26 -3.65
N ARG A 237 15.23 -15.31 -4.18
CA ARG A 237 15.83 -16.65 -4.24
C ARG A 237 17.10 -16.69 -5.08
N LYS A 238 17.12 -16.00 -6.22
CA LYS A 238 18.28 -15.90 -7.11
C LYS A 238 19.46 -15.20 -6.42
N ASP A 239 19.21 -14.03 -5.85
CA ASP A 239 20.27 -13.19 -5.27
C ASP A 239 20.81 -13.80 -3.97
N LEU A 240 19.93 -14.33 -3.09
CA LEU A 240 20.34 -15.08 -1.89
C LEU A 240 21.14 -16.33 -2.25
N GLY A 241 20.73 -17.08 -3.28
CA GLY A 241 21.45 -18.27 -3.76
C GLY A 241 22.83 -17.97 -4.34
N ARG A 242 23.08 -16.72 -4.77
CA ARG A 242 24.37 -16.24 -5.27
C ARG A 242 25.19 -15.48 -4.23
N GLY A 243 24.66 -15.25 -3.03
CA GLY A 243 25.26 -14.38 -2.01
C GLY A 243 25.35 -12.90 -2.42
N GLN A 244 24.69 -12.49 -3.50
CA GLN A 244 24.71 -11.13 -4.03
C GLN A 244 23.54 -10.31 -3.47
N ASN A 245 23.68 -8.98 -3.42
CA ASN A 245 22.60 -8.04 -3.06
C ASN A 245 21.82 -8.41 -1.79
N GLN A 246 22.45 -9.06 -0.81
CA GLN A 246 21.77 -9.81 0.27
C GLN A 246 20.67 -8.99 0.98
N ILE A 247 20.91 -7.70 1.26
CA ILE A 247 19.92 -6.79 1.83
C ILE A 247 18.67 -6.64 0.95
N ASN A 248 18.85 -6.37 -0.35
CA ASN A 248 17.75 -6.21 -1.29
C ASN A 248 17.02 -7.53 -1.53
N ALA A 249 17.75 -8.64 -1.57
CA ALA A 249 17.17 -9.97 -1.69
C ALA A 249 16.30 -10.30 -0.46
N CYS A 250 16.76 -9.99 0.75
CA CYS A 250 15.96 -10.11 1.98
C CYS A 250 14.75 -9.18 2.02
N ASN A 251 14.90 -7.92 1.59
CA ASN A 251 13.77 -6.98 1.45
C ASN A 251 12.72 -7.51 0.46
N ASN A 252 13.14 -8.11 -0.66
CA ASN A 252 12.23 -8.70 -1.64
C ASN A 252 11.56 -9.98 -1.11
N ALA A 253 12.27 -10.81 -0.34
CA ALA A 253 11.66 -11.94 0.38
C ALA A 253 10.61 -11.47 1.40
N GLU A 254 10.89 -10.41 2.16
CA GLU A 254 9.94 -9.84 3.13
C GLU A 254 8.71 -9.24 2.44
N ARG A 255 8.90 -8.50 1.34
CA ARG A 255 7.80 -8.02 0.50
C ARG A 255 6.96 -9.16 -0.07
N ALA A 256 7.59 -10.19 -0.64
CA ALA A 256 6.89 -11.36 -1.19
C ALA A 256 6.11 -12.13 -0.11
N TYR A 257 6.67 -12.30 1.09
CA TYR A 257 5.97 -12.87 2.25
C TYR A 257 4.80 -11.97 2.70
N GLY A 258 4.98 -10.65 2.67
CA GLY A 258 3.98 -9.64 3.06
C GLY A 258 2.71 -9.60 2.21
N TYR A 259 2.74 -10.10 0.97
CA TYR A 259 1.52 -10.30 0.15
C TYR A 259 0.56 -11.35 0.74
N GLY A 260 1.02 -12.17 1.69
CA GLY A 260 0.23 -13.27 2.25
C GLY A 260 -0.01 -14.40 1.24
N ARG A 261 -0.88 -15.34 1.60
CA ARG A 261 -1.24 -16.47 0.73
C ARG A 261 -2.27 -16.03 -0.32
N LEU A 262 -1.77 -15.64 -1.50
CA LEU A 262 -2.60 -15.38 -2.67
C LEU A 262 -3.08 -16.70 -3.30
N ARG A 263 -4.31 -16.71 -3.85
CA ARG A 263 -4.80 -17.82 -4.68
C ARG A 263 -4.34 -17.62 -6.12
N GLY A 264 -3.77 -18.64 -6.74
CA GLY A 264 -3.25 -18.63 -8.11
C GLY A 264 -2.75 -20.01 -8.54
N ALA A 265 -2.61 -20.23 -9.85
CA ALA A 265 -2.35 -21.55 -10.46
C ALA A 265 -0.91 -22.08 -10.32
N SER A 266 -0.03 -21.40 -9.61
CA SER A 266 1.34 -21.87 -9.37
C SER A 266 1.36 -22.96 -8.29
N GLY A 267 1.82 -24.17 -8.63
CA GLY A 267 1.98 -25.28 -7.68
C GLY A 267 3.00 -25.02 -6.54
N ILE A 268 3.75 -23.91 -6.61
CA ILE A 268 4.65 -23.44 -5.55
C ILE A 268 3.86 -22.50 -4.61
N ASN A 269 3.86 -22.79 -3.31
CA ASN A 269 3.33 -21.89 -2.29
C ASN A 269 4.32 -20.72 -2.05
N VAL A 270 4.29 -19.73 -2.96
CA VAL A 270 5.22 -18.59 -2.96
C VAL A 270 5.25 -17.84 -1.62
N TYR A 271 4.10 -17.73 -0.94
CA TYR A 271 4.01 -17.21 0.42
C TYR A 271 4.90 -18.00 1.40
N ALA A 272 4.75 -19.32 1.45
CA ALA A 272 5.51 -20.15 2.38
C ALA A 272 7.01 -20.14 2.08
N GLU A 273 7.39 -20.29 0.81
CA GLU A 273 8.78 -20.24 0.37
C GLU A 273 9.45 -18.89 0.65
N SER A 274 8.72 -17.78 0.43
CA SER A 274 9.21 -16.44 0.79
C SER A 274 9.45 -16.31 2.29
N GLY A 275 8.56 -16.87 3.12
CA GLY A 275 8.74 -16.88 4.57
C GLY A 275 9.95 -17.70 5.04
N ILE A 276 10.31 -18.79 4.32
CA ILE A 276 11.59 -19.50 4.55
C ILE A 276 12.79 -18.59 4.25
N LEU A 277 12.76 -17.83 3.15
CA LEU A 277 13.82 -16.88 2.83
C LEU A 277 13.92 -15.76 3.87
N VAL A 278 12.80 -15.22 4.36
CA VAL A 278 12.78 -14.22 5.45
C VAL A 278 13.38 -14.80 6.73
N ALA A 279 13.03 -16.04 7.10
CA ALA A 279 13.60 -16.70 8.27
C ALA A 279 15.13 -16.84 8.13
N LYS A 280 15.64 -17.29 6.98
CA LYS A 280 17.08 -17.36 6.68
C LYS A 280 17.75 -15.99 6.75
N CYS A 281 17.12 -14.95 6.23
CA CYS A 281 17.63 -13.58 6.31
C CYS A 281 17.76 -13.08 7.76
N LEU A 282 16.79 -13.41 8.60
CA LEU A 282 16.80 -13.05 10.03
C LEU A 282 17.83 -13.86 10.84
N THR A 283 18.12 -15.10 10.47
CA THR A 283 19.08 -15.95 11.21
C THR A 283 20.52 -15.86 10.71
N SER A 284 20.72 -15.64 9.41
CA SER A 284 21.98 -15.96 8.73
C SER A 284 22.59 -14.79 7.93
N ILE A 285 21.93 -13.63 7.85
CA ILE A 285 22.45 -12.43 7.16
C ILE A 285 22.57 -11.29 8.18
N PRO A 286 23.76 -11.07 8.78
CA PRO A 286 23.95 -10.12 9.88
C PRO A 286 23.55 -8.69 9.55
N SER A 287 23.79 -8.25 8.32
CA SER A 287 23.46 -6.91 7.83
C SER A 287 21.95 -6.67 7.75
N TYR A 288 21.15 -7.74 7.59
CA TYR A 288 19.69 -7.68 7.62
C TYR A 288 19.14 -7.89 9.03
N SER A 289 19.64 -8.87 9.77
CA SER A 289 19.13 -9.24 11.10
C SER A 289 19.32 -8.14 12.14
N ARG A 290 20.43 -7.38 12.09
CA ARG A 290 20.72 -6.22 12.97
C ARG A 290 19.68 -5.09 12.89
N ARG A 291 18.78 -5.10 11.89
CA ARG A 291 17.67 -4.13 11.79
C ARG A 291 16.51 -4.41 12.76
N PHE A 292 16.56 -5.52 13.49
CA PHE A 292 15.53 -5.97 14.41
C PHE A 292 16.16 -6.24 15.77
N SER A 293 15.45 -5.91 16.86
CA SER A 293 15.90 -6.22 18.22
C SER A 293 15.97 -7.73 18.46
N ASN A 294 14.90 -8.46 18.11
CA ASN A 294 14.78 -9.91 18.33
C ASN A 294 14.60 -10.65 16.98
N PRO A 295 15.64 -10.72 16.12
CA PRO A 295 15.52 -11.31 14.79
C PRO A 295 15.29 -12.83 14.87
N GLN A 296 15.89 -13.53 15.84
CA GLN A 296 15.69 -14.96 16.03
C GLN A 296 14.23 -15.30 16.42
N ASP A 297 13.61 -14.55 17.33
CA ASP A 297 12.20 -14.78 17.70
C ASP A 297 11.23 -14.42 16.57
N ARG A 298 11.59 -13.44 15.74
CA ARG A 298 10.84 -13.14 14.52
C ARG A 298 10.93 -14.30 13.52
N ALA A 299 12.11 -14.88 13.33
CA ALA A 299 12.29 -16.08 12.52
C ALA A 299 11.53 -17.29 13.09
N LYS A 300 11.63 -17.56 14.40
CA LYS A 300 10.89 -18.63 15.10
C LYS A 300 9.39 -18.52 14.88
N ARG A 301 8.80 -17.32 15.03
CA ARG A 301 7.35 -17.09 14.79
C ARG A 301 6.93 -17.33 13.34
N ILE A 302 7.73 -16.92 12.35
CA ILE A 302 7.47 -17.20 10.94
C ILE A 302 7.53 -18.71 10.68
N LEU A 303 8.58 -19.38 11.15
CA LEU A 303 8.76 -20.82 10.98
C LEU A 303 7.67 -21.64 11.69
N GLN A 304 7.19 -21.21 12.87
CA GLN A 304 6.04 -21.80 13.55
C GLN A 304 4.77 -21.67 12.70
N ASN A 305 4.47 -20.48 12.17
CA ASN A 305 3.30 -20.28 11.30
C ASN A 305 3.34 -21.17 10.06
N LEU A 306 4.50 -21.27 9.39
CA LEU A 306 4.67 -22.11 8.20
C LEU A 306 4.63 -23.61 8.52
N SER A 307 5.23 -24.02 9.63
CA SER A 307 5.23 -25.40 10.11
C SER A 307 3.80 -25.89 10.41
N THR A 308 3.02 -25.09 11.15
CA THR A 308 1.69 -25.48 11.62
C THR A 308 0.61 -25.23 10.57
N ASN A 309 0.58 -24.04 9.96
CA ASN A 309 -0.54 -23.63 9.09
C ASN A 309 -0.32 -23.93 7.60
N GLN A 310 0.93 -24.14 7.16
CA GLN A 310 1.27 -24.52 5.78
C GLN A 310 1.93 -25.90 5.68
N ASN A 311 2.01 -26.65 6.80
CA ASN A 311 2.65 -27.98 6.89
C ASN A 311 4.10 -28.03 6.35
N HIS A 312 4.82 -26.92 6.33
CA HIS A 312 6.02 -26.75 5.50
C HIS A 312 7.23 -27.53 6.05
N ALA A 313 7.72 -28.52 5.29
CA ALA A 313 8.79 -29.42 5.73
C ALA A 313 10.09 -28.69 6.13
N VAL A 314 10.54 -27.74 5.30
CA VAL A 314 11.74 -26.93 5.59
C VAL A 314 11.54 -26.06 6.84
N ALA A 315 10.31 -25.61 7.12
CA ALA A 315 10.03 -24.81 8.31
C ALA A 315 10.16 -25.66 9.58
N LYS A 316 9.60 -26.88 9.56
CA LYS A 316 9.75 -27.88 10.63
C LYS A 316 11.22 -28.21 10.91
N TYR A 317 12.02 -28.41 9.86
CA TYR A 317 13.45 -28.67 9.99
C TYR A 317 14.19 -27.47 10.58
N MET A 318 14.05 -26.27 10.01
CA MET A 318 14.70 -25.07 10.53
C MET A 318 14.30 -24.76 11.98
N LEU A 319 13.03 -24.96 12.35
CA LEU A 319 12.59 -24.73 13.74
C LEU A 319 13.28 -25.68 14.74
N LYS A 320 13.56 -26.94 14.34
CA LYS A 320 14.32 -27.89 15.17
C LYS A 320 15.78 -27.46 15.35
N GLN A 321 16.38 -26.81 14.35
CA GLN A 321 17.75 -26.28 14.38
C GLN A 321 17.88 -24.94 15.16
N MET A 322 16.76 -24.39 15.67
CA MET A 322 16.73 -23.14 16.45
C MET A 322 16.38 -23.37 17.93
N LYS A 323 16.45 -24.62 18.39
CA LYS A 323 16.37 -25.01 19.79
C LYS A 323 17.78 -25.10 20.37
#